data_AF-A0A7S3B7T2-F1
#
_entry.id   AF-A0A7S3B7T2-F1
#
_cell.length_a   1.000
_cell.length_b   1.000
_cell.length_c   1.000
_cell.angle_alpha   90.00
_cell.angle_beta   90.00
_cell.angle_gamma   90.00
#
_symmetry.space_group_name_H-M   'P 1'
#
loop_
_entity.id
_entity.type
_entity.pdbx_description
1 polymer ?
#
loop_
_entity_poly.entity_id
_entity_poly.type
_entity_poly.pdbx_seq_one_letter_code
_entity_poly.pdbx_strand_id
1 'polypeptide(L)'
;RVFSLTPSEEEEGKYKGTTVVNNAHGGLLYLTVADRCTAGDVTVSVSGAYEAPRFVAGVTTKKEWEAAIKKPAAPWAELESVDNLIITLLSSDAQGVSDPDSVMSFWADVMKLDRKLGGELVVSRAERFVLDIQVGWGYMHAGYPIGMPLYSNAGVYMTDGTVCDPEWEGAEVNGWGPFHELGHQFQDEDWVVHDTSEANVNLFSLVVAEKLCGEA
;
A
#
# COMPACT_ATOMS: atom_id res chain seq x y z
N ARG A 1 -9.84 13.30 -6.67
CA ARG A 1 -10.14 14.67 -6.20
C ARG A 1 -10.07 14.67 -4.69
N VAL A 2 -9.39 15.65 -4.07
CA VAL A 2 -9.38 15.81 -2.61
C VAL A 2 -10.55 16.71 -2.24
N PHE A 3 -11.38 16.27 -1.30
CA PHE A 3 -12.47 17.06 -0.74
C PHE A 3 -12.11 17.43 0.70
N SER A 4 -12.25 18.70 1.07
CA SER A 4 -12.05 19.12 2.46
C SER A 4 -13.33 18.88 3.24
N LEU A 5 -13.21 18.19 4.38
CA LEU A 5 -14.28 18.13 5.37
C LEU A 5 -14.25 19.44 6.16
N THR A 6 -15.07 20.39 5.76
CA THR A 6 -15.23 21.65 6.50
C THR A 6 -16.36 21.49 7.52
N PRO A 7 -16.13 21.77 8.81
CA PRO A 7 -17.19 21.79 9.81
C PRO A 7 -18.30 22.77 9.41
N SER A 8 -19.55 22.36 9.57
CA SER A 8 -20.71 23.26 9.42
C SER A 8 -21.13 23.88 10.75
N GLU A 9 -20.80 23.23 11.88
CA GLU A 9 -21.20 23.64 13.23
C GLU A 9 -20.09 23.31 14.26
N GLU A 10 -19.99 24.11 15.32
CA GLU A 10 -19.13 23.86 16.48
C GLU A 10 -19.98 23.83 17.76
N GLU A 11 -19.84 22.77 18.56
CA GLU A 11 -20.57 22.59 19.82
C GLU A 11 -19.60 22.02 20.88
N GLU A 12 -19.36 22.77 21.96
CA GLU A 12 -18.42 22.39 23.03
C GLU A 12 -17.00 22.03 22.54
N GLY A 13 -16.50 22.74 21.52
CA GLY A 13 -15.18 22.47 20.91
C GLY A 13 -15.15 21.23 20.03
N LYS A 14 -16.30 20.61 19.75
CA LYS A 14 -16.46 19.54 18.77
C LYS A 14 -17.05 20.09 17.48
N TYR A 15 -16.35 19.84 16.39
CA TYR A 15 -16.75 20.24 15.05
C TYR A 15 -17.63 19.16 14.42
N LYS A 16 -18.81 19.55 13.93
CA LYS A 16 -19.73 18.68 13.17
C LYS A 16 -19.89 19.25 11.76
N GLY A 17 -19.87 18.36 10.76
CA GLY A 17 -19.99 18.75 9.36
C GLY A 17 -20.52 17.60 8.53
N THR A 18 -21.27 17.93 7.47
CA THR A 18 -21.64 16.97 6.43
C THR A 18 -21.09 17.46 5.10
N THR A 19 -20.38 16.59 4.40
CA THR A 19 -19.86 16.87 3.06
C THR A 19 -20.42 15.85 2.09
N VAL A 20 -21.06 16.32 1.03
CA VAL A 20 -21.55 15.46 -0.07
C VAL A 20 -20.47 15.42 -1.14
N VAL A 21 -20.00 14.22 -1.46
CA VAL A 21 -19.00 13.98 -2.51
C VAL A 21 -19.63 13.16 -3.63
N ASN A 22 -19.19 13.41 -4.87
CA ASN A 22 -19.59 12.64 -6.04
C ASN A 22 -18.41 12.55 -7.01
N ASN A 23 -18.21 11.36 -7.57
CA ASN A 23 -17.24 11.10 -8.64
C ASN A 23 -17.90 10.22 -9.71
N ALA A 24 -17.97 10.72 -10.95
CA ALA A 24 -18.54 10.00 -12.08
C ALA A 24 -17.82 8.67 -12.39
N HIS A 25 -16.57 8.53 -11.97
CA HIS A 25 -15.75 7.33 -12.18
C HIS A 25 -15.74 6.39 -10.95
N GLY A 26 -16.34 6.79 -9.83
CA GLY A 26 -16.17 6.10 -8.55
C GLY A 26 -14.73 6.18 -8.02
N GLY A 27 -14.38 5.27 -7.12
CA GLY A 27 -13.05 5.15 -6.52
C GLY A 27 -13.09 4.94 -5.00
N LEU A 28 -11.97 4.47 -4.43
CA LEU A 28 -11.81 4.34 -3.00
C LEU A 28 -11.86 5.73 -2.32
N LEU A 29 -12.45 5.77 -1.13
CA LEU A 29 -12.52 6.98 -0.31
C LEU A 29 -11.37 6.97 0.69
N TYR A 30 -10.53 8.00 0.63
CA TYR A 30 -9.42 8.20 1.55
C TYR A 30 -9.68 9.42 2.42
N LEU A 31 -9.49 9.24 3.73
CA LEU A 31 -9.46 10.35 4.69
C LEU A 31 -8.00 10.78 4.84
N THR A 32 -7.73 12.04 4.54
CA THR A 32 -6.41 12.65 4.74
C THR A 32 -6.48 13.61 5.91
N VAL A 33 -5.48 13.54 6.78
CA VAL A 33 -5.33 14.45 7.91
C VAL A 33 -4.15 15.37 7.59
N ALA A 34 -4.34 16.67 7.75
CA ALA A 34 -3.29 17.64 7.49
C ALA A 34 -2.10 17.44 8.45
N ASP A 35 -0.89 17.71 7.97
CA ASP A 35 0.31 17.66 8.80
C ASP A 35 0.15 18.52 10.06
N ARG A 36 0.59 17.98 11.20
CA ARG A 36 0.51 18.63 12.53
C ARG A 36 -0.92 18.97 12.96
N CYS A 37 -1.93 18.26 12.46
CA CYS A 37 -3.30 18.37 12.96
C CYS A 37 -3.37 18.04 14.46
N THR A 38 -4.06 18.89 15.22
CA THR A 38 -4.24 18.75 16.67
C THR A 38 -5.67 18.40 17.07
N ALA A 39 -6.50 17.97 16.12
CA ALA A 39 -7.94 17.74 16.34
C ALA A 39 -8.26 16.52 17.21
N GLY A 40 -7.27 15.68 17.52
CA GLY A 40 -7.47 14.41 18.24
C GLY A 40 -8.27 13.40 17.42
N ASP A 41 -8.97 12.51 18.11
CA ASP A 41 -9.80 11.49 17.47
C ASP A 41 -11.06 12.11 16.85
N VAL A 42 -11.32 11.77 15.58
CA VAL A 42 -12.50 12.23 14.83
C VAL A 42 -13.33 11.02 14.41
N THR A 43 -14.62 11.04 14.73
CA THR A 43 -15.56 10.04 14.22
C THR A 43 -16.10 10.48 12.86
N VAL A 44 -15.92 9.64 11.85
CA VAL A 44 -16.45 9.85 10.50
C VAL A 44 -17.47 8.76 10.18
N SER A 45 -18.62 9.14 9.64
CA SER A 45 -19.62 8.20 9.13
C SER A 45 -19.84 8.44 7.64
N VAL A 46 -19.83 7.36 6.85
CA VAL A 46 -20.02 7.41 5.40
C VAL A 46 -21.32 6.71 5.04
N SER A 47 -22.15 7.35 4.23
CA SER A 47 -23.42 6.81 3.74
C SER A 47 -23.51 6.89 2.21
N GLY A 48 -24.09 5.88 1.58
CA GLY A 48 -24.28 5.84 0.12
C GLY A 48 -23.06 5.32 -0.66
N ALA A 49 -22.07 4.74 0.03
CA ALA A 49 -20.91 4.06 -0.57
C ALA A 49 -21.05 2.54 -0.48
N TYR A 50 -20.30 1.83 -1.33
CA TYR A 50 -20.09 0.39 -1.20
C TYR A 50 -18.85 0.13 -0.35
N GLU A 51 -18.93 -0.84 0.55
CA GLU A 51 -17.77 -1.25 1.35
C GLU A 51 -16.78 -2.02 0.48
N ALA A 52 -15.54 -1.54 0.46
CA ALA A 52 -14.43 -2.22 -0.19
C ALA A 52 -13.81 -3.24 0.78
N PRO A 53 -13.45 -4.46 0.35
CA PRO A 53 -12.72 -5.38 1.20
C PRO A 53 -11.43 -4.75 1.70
N ARG A 54 -11.26 -4.67 3.02
CA ARG A 54 -10.05 -4.15 3.65
C ARG A 54 -9.59 -5.09 4.75
N PHE A 55 -8.34 -5.50 4.64
CA PHE A 55 -7.64 -6.21 5.68
C PHE A 55 -6.63 -5.27 6.34
N VAL A 56 -6.66 -5.20 7.67
CA VAL A 56 -5.67 -4.47 8.47
C VAL A 56 -5.05 -5.45 9.46
N ALA A 57 -3.75 -5.70 9.33
CA ALA A 57 -3.03 -6.65 10.16
C ALA A 57 -3.18 -6.30 11.66
N GLY A 58 -3.51 -7.30 12.47
CA GLY A 58 -3.77 -7.15 13.90
C GLY A 58 -5.14 -6.54 14.28
N VAL A 59 -5.94 -6.12 13.29
CA VAL A 59 -7.28 -5.55 13.51
C VAL A 59 -8.36 -6.42 12.87
N THR A 60 -8.23 -6.72 11.57
CA THR A 60 -9.20 -7.52 10.83
C THR A 60 -9.01 -9.00 11.15
N THR A 61 -10.06 -9.68 11.59
CA THR A 61 -10.00 -11.13 11.81
C THR A 61 -10.11 -11.89 10.49
N LYS A 62 -9.56 -13.11 10.45
CA LYS A 62 -9.70 -14.01 9.29
C LYS A 62 -11.15 -14.18 8.83
N LYS A 63 -12.08 -14.32 9.78
CA LYS A 63 -13.51 -14.48 9.48
C LYS A 63 -14.11 -13.24 8.82
N GLU A 64 -13.73 -12.04 9.28
CA GLU A 64 -14.18 -10.78 8.68
C GLU A 64 -13.60 -10.62 7.28
N TRP A 65 -12.32 -10.95 7.09
CA TRP A 65 -11.70 -10.97 5.77
C TRP A 65 -12.42 -11.90 4.81
N GLU A 66 -12.56 -13.18 5.16
CA GLU A 66 -13.26 -14.18 4.34
C GLU A 66 -14.69 -13.74 3.97
N ALA A 67 -15.40 -13.12 4.91
CA ALA A 67 -16.74 -12.58 4.66
C ALA A 67 -16.71 -11.43 3.64
N ALA A 68 -15.75 -10.50 3.77
CA ALA A 68 -15.61 -9.34 2.90
C ALA A 68 -15.24 -9.73 1.46
N ILE A 69 -14.31 -10.68 1.26
CA ILE A 69 -13.85 -11.10 -0.08
C ILE A 69 -14.76 -12.14 -0.75
N LYS A 70 -15.64 -12.84 -0.03
CA LYS A 70 -16.51 -13.88 -0.62
C LYS A 70 -17.42 -13.33 -1.73
N LYS A 71 -17.93 -12.10 -1.57
CA LYS A 71 -18.75 -11.42 -2.57
C LYS A 71 -18.51 -9.90 -2.45
N PRO A 72 -17.38 -9.41 -2.98
CA PRO A 72 -16.96 -8.03 -2.77
C PRO A 72 -17.96 -7.10 -3.46
N ALA A 73 -18.36 -6.05 -2.76
CA ALA A 73 -19.29 -5.06 -3.28
C ALA A 73 -18.58 -3.97 -4.10
N ALA A 74 -17.31 -3.71 -3.81
CA ALA A 74 -16.44 -2.83 -4.57
C ALA A 74 -15.49 -3.64 -5.48
N PRO A 75 -14.96 -3.03 -6.57
CA PRO A 75 -14.00 -3.69 -7.46
C PRO A 75 -12.55 -3.67 -6.94
N TRP A 76 -12.26 -2.85 -5.92
CA TRP A 76 -10.94 -2.69 -5.33
C TRP A 76 -10.93 -3.18 -3.88
N ALA A 77 -9.79 -3.73 -3.47
CA ALA A 77 -9.51 -4.14 -2.10
C ALA A 77 -8.20 -3.50 -1.60
N GLU A 78 -8.03 -3.48 -0.29
CA GLU A 78 -6.79 -3.05 0.37
C GLU A 78 -6.33 -4.07 1.41
N LEU A 79 -5.02 -4.33 1.46
CA LEU A 79 -4.37 -5.01 2.56
C LEU A 79 -3.36 -4.06 3.20
N GLU A 80 -3.37 -3.96 4.51
CA GLU A 80 -2.52 -3.05 5.28
C GLU A 80 -1.70 -3.80 6.32
N SER A 81 -0.39 -3.55 6.31
CA SER A 81 0.56 -4.13 7.25
C SER A 81 0.66 -3.31 8.54
N VAL A 82 1.16 -3.95 9.62
CA VAL A 82 1.43 -3.28 10.91
C VAL A 82 2.50 -2.19 10.81
N ASP A 83 3.31 -2.21 9.75
CA ASP A 83 4.37 -1.24 9.49
C ASP A 83 3.99 -0.20 8.43
N ASN A 84 2.68 0.04 8.26
CA ASN A 84 2.13 1.07 7.38
C ASN A 84 2.53 0.89 5.90
N LEU A 85 2.46 -0.33 5.36
CA LEU A 85 2.40 -0.55 3.91
C LEU A 85 1.00 -0.96 3.52
N ILE A 86 0.46 -0.33 2.47
CA ILE A 86 -0.85 -0.66 1.90
C ILE A 86 -0.68 -1.18 0.47
N ILE A 87 -1.31 -2.31 0.17
CA ILE A 87 -1.41 -2.85 -1.19
C ILE A 87 -2.84 -2.66 -1.67
N THR A 88 -3.00 -1.88 -2.74
CA THR A 88 -4.28 -1.68 -3.43
C THR A 88 -4.32 -2.53 -4.68
N LEU A 89 -5.26 -3.47 -4.73
CA LEU A 89 -5.42 -4.45 -5.82
C LEU A 89 -6.90 -4.69 -6.14
N LEU A 90 -7.17 -5.41 -7.22
CA LEU A 90 -8.55 -5.79 -7.55
C LEU A 90 -9.11 -6.74 -6.51
N SER A 91 -10.39 -6.61 -6.21
CA SER A 91 -11.08 -7.55 -5.33
C SER A 91 -11.10 -8.97 -5.89
N SER A 92 -10.99 -9.15 -7.21
CA SER A 92 -10.84 -10.46 -7.85
C SER A 92 -9.54 -11.15 -7.48
N ASP A 93 -8.45 -10.40 -7.32
CA ASP A 93 -7.15 -10.94 -6.95
C ASP A 93 -7.10 -11.18 -5.45
N ALA A 94 -7.66 -10.25 -4.67
CA ALA A 94 -7.82 -10.37 -3.22
C ALA A 94 -8.65 -11.61 -2.80
N GLN A 95 -9.55 -12.09 -3.66
CA GLN A 95 -10.30 -13.33 -3.44
C GLN A 95 -9.40 -14.57 -3.34
N GLY A 96 -8.21 -14.54 -3.95
CA GLY A 96 -7.20 -15.60 -3.83
C GLY A 96 -6.41 -15.58 -2.52
N VAL A 97 -6.49 -14.49 -1.74
CA VAL A 97 -5.66 -14.30 -0.55
C VAL A 97 -6.28 -15.02 0.66
N SER A 98 -5.81 -16.24 0.89
CA SER A 98 -6.30 -17.11 1.97
C SER A 98 -5.68 -16.83 3.35
N ASP A 99 -4.47 -16.23 3.37
CA ASP A 99 -3.73 -15.89 4.59
C ASP A 99 -3.15 -14.47 4.49
N PRO A 100 -4.00 -13.43 4.64
CA PRO A 100 -3.56 -12.04 4.53
C PRO A 100 -2.60 -11.62 5.66
N ASP A 101 -2.62 -12.30 6.82
CA ASP A 101 -1.68 -12.05 7.91
C ASP A 101 -0.26 -12.40 7.49
N SER A 102 -0.04 -13.57 6.88
CA SER A 102 1.27 -13.98 6.37
C SER A 102 1.80 -13.02 5.31
N VAL A 103 0.94 -12.64 4.35
CA VAL A 103 1.27 -11.66 3.30
C VAL A 103 1.72 -10.34 3.93
N MET A 104 0.94 -9.82 4.87
CA MET A 104 1.22 -8.51 5.45
C MET A 104 2.34 -8.53 6.49
N SER A 105 2.65 -9.69 7.07
CA SER A 105 3.86 -9.89 7.86
C SER A 105 5.11 -9.81 6.99
N PHE A 106 5.13 -10.47 5.83
CA PHE A 106 6.26 -10.41 4.90
C PHE A 106 6.56 -8.96 4.50
N TRP A 107 5.54 -8.23 4.06
CA TRP A 107 5.69 -6.83 3.65
C TRP A 107 6.02 -5.89 4.81
N ALA A 108 5.59 -6.20 6.05
CA ALA A 108 6.04 -5.47 7.22
C ALA A 108 7.55 -5.68 7.46
N ASP A 109 8.06 -6.89 7.26
CA ASP A 109 9.49 -7.18 7.40
C ASP A 109 10.33 -6.52 6.29
N VAL A 110 9.82 -6.44 5.05
CA VAL A 110 10.42 -5.63 3.97
C VAL A 110 10.56 -4.17 4.43
N MET A 111 9.49 -3.55 4.90
CA MET A 111 9.50 -2.15 5.38
C MET A 111 10.51 -1.93 6.52
N LYS A 112 10.66 -2.89 7.43
CA LYS A 112 11.65 -2.80 8.53
C LYS A 112 13.08 -2.83 7.99
N LEU A 113 13.37 -3.70 7.03
CA LEU A 113 14.70 -3.78 6.41
C LEU A 113 15.03 -2.48 5.68
N ASP A 114 14.11 -1.96 4.89
CA ASP A 114 14.33 -0.75 4.10
C ASP A 114 14.48 0.48 5.00
N ARG A 115 13.62 0.65 6.01
CA ARG A 115 13.78 1.74 7.00
C ARG A 115 15.13 1.69 7.69
N LYS A 116 15.54 0.51 8.14
CA LYS A 116 16.82 0.32 8.83
C LYS A 116 17.99 0.66 7.90
N LEU A 117 17.95 0.21 6.65
CA LEU A 117 18.99 0.48 5.67
C LEU A 117 19.05 1.96 5.28
N GLY A 118 17.90 2.61 5.15
CA GLY A 118 17.76 4.04 4.86
C GLY A 118 18.11 4.96 6.03
N GLY A 119 18.54 4.43 7.19
CA GLY A 119 18.94 5.23 8.34
C GLY A 119 17.82 5.55 9.34
N GLU A 120 16.86 4.63 9.49
CA GLU A 120 15.70 4.76 10.40
C GLU A 120 14.80 5.95 10.06
N LEU A 121 14.60 6.19 8.76
CA LEU A 121 13.72 7.26 8.26
C LEU A 121 12.29 7.10 8.82
N VAL A 122 11.83 8.18 9.46
CA VAL A 122 10.46 8.25 10.00
C VAL A 122 9.51 8.61 8.85
N VAL A 123 8.73 7.65 8.39
CA VAL A 123 7.66 7.92 7.43
C VAL A 123 6.45 8.53 8.14
N SER A 124 5.96 9.67 7.62
CA SER A 124 4.82 10.39 8.18
C SER A 124 3.45 9.81 7.78
N ARG A 125 3.45 8.85 6.86
CA ARG A 125 2.27 8.21 6.28
C ARG A 125 2.59 6.76 5.91
N ALA A 126 1.55 5.98 5.62
CA ALA A 126 1.72 4.67 5.04
C ALA A 126 2.29 4.76 3.63
N GLU A 127 3.22 3.87 3.27
CA GLU A 127 3.62 3.64 1.90
C GLU A 127 2.57 2.81 1.18
N ARG A 128 2.50 2.94 -0.15
CA ARG A 128 1.36 2.39 -0.89
C ARG A 128 1.75 1.88 -2.27
N PHE A 129 1.50 0.60 -2.50
CA PHE A 129 1.40 0.03 -3.83
C PHE A 129 -0.01 0.20 -4.39
N VAL A 130 -0.12 0.63 -5.64
CA VAL A 130 -1.36 0.60 -6.41
C VAL A 130 -1.10 -0.14 -7.72
N LEU A 131 -1.83 -1.23 -7.90
CA LEU A 131 -1.85 -1.96 -9.15
C LEU A 131 -2.86 -1.30 -10.09
N ASP A 132 -2.41 -0.80 -11.24
CA ASP A 132 -3.23 -0.06 -12.19
C ASP A 132 -2.97 -0.53 -13.63
N ILE A 133 -3.96 -0.38 -14.50
CA ILE A 133 -3.85 -0.67 -15.93
C ILE A 133 -2.91 0.34 -16.60
N GLN A 134 -2.94 1.59 -16.13
CA GLN A 134 -2.09 2.66 -16.64
C GLN A 134 -1.05 3.06 -15.59
N VAL A 135 0.12 2.43 -15.67
CA VAL A 135 1.28 2.86 -14.89
C VAL A 135 1.80 4.16 -15.50
N GLY A 136 2.00 5.18 -14.68
CA GLY A 136 2.29 6.53 -15.17
C GLY A 136 3.62 6.64 -15.94
N TRP A 137 4.61 5.83 -15.54
CA TRP A 137 5.98 5.82 -16.06
C TRP A 137 6.55 4.40 -16.01
N GLY A 138 7.25 3.99 -17.06
CA GLY A 138 7.94 2.69 -17.09
C GLY A 138 7.01 1.48 -16.98
N TYR A 139 7.56 0.37 -16.49
CA TYR A 139 6.78 -0.83 -16.15
C TYR A 139 6.20 -0.71 -14.73
N MET A 140 7.03 -0.30 -13.77
CA MET A 140 6.68 0.11 -12.42
C MET A 140 7.34 1.47 -12.13
N HIS A 141 6.87 2.18 -11.10
CA HIS A 141 7.56 3.39 -10.63
C HIS A 141 7.37 3.64 -9.14
N ALA A 142 8.41 4.19 -8.52
CA ALA A 142 8.37 4.79 -7.21
C ALA A 142 7.52 6.07 -7.18
N GLY A 143 7.08 6.47 -5.99
CA GLY A 143 6.29 7.67 -5.77
C GLY A 143 5.21 7.43 -4.72
N TYR A 144 4.26 8.35 -4.64
CA TYR A 144 3.11 8.19 -3.75
C TYR A 144 1.80 8.34 -4.53
N PRO A 145 1.20 7.22 -4.99
CA PRO A 145 1.56 5.82 -4.72
C PRO A 145 2.73 5.28 -5.57
N ILE A 146 3.29 4.14 -5.15
CA ILE A 146 4.14 3.26 -5.95
C ILE A 146 3.25 2.55 -6.98
N GLY A 147 3.51 2.78 -8.25
CA GLY A 147 2.70 2.31 -9.37
C GLY A 147 3.17 0.95 -9.88
N MET A 148 2.24 0.00 -9.96
CA MET A 148 2.47 -1.33 -10.53
C MET A 148 1.47 -1.65 -11.62
N PRO A 149 1.85 -2.42 -12.65
CA PRO A 149 0.92 -2.80 -13.69
C PRO A 149 -0.04 -3.86 -13.17
N LEU A 150 -1.31 -3.73 -13.55
CA LEU A 150 -2.36 -4.72 -13.27
C LEU A 150 -2.28 -5.94 -14.21
N TYR A 151 -1.30 -5.96 -15.13
CA TYR A 151 -1.09 -7.07 -16.05
C TYR A 151 -0.54 -8.31 -15.31
N SER A 152 -0.79 -9.50 -15.87
CA SER A 152 -0.07 -10.73 -15.51
C SER A 152 -0.20 -11.20 -14.05
N ASN A 153 -1.41 -11.24 -13.48
CA ASN A 153 -1.64 -11.72 -12.10
C ASN A 153 -0.78 -10.96 -11.04
N ALA A 154 -0.36 -9.73 -11.30
CA ALA A 154 0.51 -8.96 -10.40
C ALA A 154 -0.07 -8.84 -8.98
N GLY A 155 -1.40 -8.77 -8.84
CA GLY A 155 -2.06 -8.76 -7.53
C GLY A 155 -1.84 -10.06 -6.76
N VAL A 156 -1.93 -11.19 -7.46
CA VAL A 156 -1.66 -12.52 -6.91
C VAL A 156 -0.18 -12.63 -6.53
N TYR A 157 0.72 -12.22 -7.41
CA TYR A 157 2.16 -12.19 -7.17
C TYR A 157 2.56 -11.44 -5.89
N MET A 158 1.92 -10.29 -5.63
CA MET A 158 2.15 -9.50 -4.41
C MET A 158 1.55 -10.13 -3.14
N THR A 159 0.69 -11.17 -3.26
CA THR A 159 -0.18 -11.64 -2.17
C THR A 159 -0.27 -13.16 -1.99
N ASP A 160 0.43 -13.98 -2.77
CA ASP A 160 0.40 -15.45 -2.62
C ASP A 160 1.76 -16.06 -2.22
N GLY A 161 2.76 -15.21 -1.97
CA GLY A 161 4.12 -15.62 -1.62
C GLY A 161 5.04 -15.88 -2.82
N THR A 162 4.54 -15.77 -4.05
CA THR A 162 5.37 -15.91 -5.26
C THR A 162 6.24 -14.70 -5.56
N VAL A 163 6.13 -13.61 -4.78
CA VAL A 163 7.06 -12.48 -4.86
C VAL A 163 8.52 -12.88 -4.66
N CYS A 164 8.79 -13.99 -3.96
CA CYS A 164 10.13 -14.56 -3.81
C CYS A 164 10.37 -15.80 -4.70
N ASP A 165 9.45 -16.16 -5.59
CA ASP A 165 9.55 -17.38 -6.41
C ASP A 165 10.42 -17.11 -7.66
N PRO A 166 11.58 -17.79 -7.78
CA PRO A 166 12.47 -17.58 -8.92
C PRO A 166 12.03 -18.24 -10.22
N GLU A 167 11.03 -19.11 -10.17
CA GLU A 167 10.51 -19.81 -11.35
C GLU A 167 9.26 -19.14 -11.93
N TRP A 168 8.79 -18.05 -11.33
CA TRP A 168 7.59 -17.36 -11.79
C TRP A 168 7.85 -16.61 -13.12
N GLU A 169 7.19 -17.05 -14.20
CA GLU A 169 7.41 -16.58 -15.58
C GLU A 169 7.19 -15.06 -15.81
N GLY A 170 6.61 -14.33 -14.86
CA GLY A 170 6.45 -12.87 -14.95
C GLY A 170 7.45 -12.06 -14.11
N ALA A 171 8.36 -12.70 -13.36
CA ALA A 171 9.37 -12.03 -12.57
C ALA A 171 10.64 -11.92 -13.42
N GLU A 172 10.89 -10.75 -13.99
CA GLU A 172 12.19 -10.54 -14.65
C GLU A 172 13.37 -10.66 -13.66
N VAL A 173 13.12 -10.51 -12.34
CA VAL A 173 13.94 -11.06 -11.24
C VAL A 173 13.03 -11.11 -9.97
N ASN A 174 12.79 -12.28 -9.41
CA ASN A 174 12.39 -12.64 -8.04
C ASN A 174 12.03 -11.48 -7.09
N GLY A 175 10.86 -10.84 -7.23
CA GLY A 175 10.45 -9.76 -6.30
C GLY A 175 11.14 -8.41 -6.52
N TRP A 176 12.16 -8.37 -7.37
CA TRP A 176 13.10 -7.26 -7.49
C TRP A 176 12.43 -5.95 -7.84
N GLY A 177 11.49 -5.96 -8.79
CA GLY A 177 10.74 -4.77 -9.20
C GLY A 177 10.06 -4.09 -8.01
N PRO A 178 9.12 -4.75 -7.32
CA PRO A 178 8.51 -4.19 -6.11
C PRO A 178 9.50 -3.73 -5.05
N PHE A 179 10.57 -4.50 -4.77
CA PHE A 179 11.56 -4.11 -3.78
C PHE A 179 12.37 -2.88 -4.21
N HIS A 180 12.71 -2.78 -5.50
CA HIS A 180 13.41 -1.65 -6.10
C HIS A 180 12.57 -0.38 -5.98
N GLU A 181 11.31 -0.42 -6.40
CA GLU A 181 10.44 0.76 -6.33
C GLU A 181 10.11 1.21 -4.90
N LEU A 182 10.02 0.25 -3.97
CA LEU A 182 9.86 0.57 -2.56
C LEU A 182 11.15 1.15 -1.96
N GLY A 183 12.31 0.60 -2.32
CA GLY A 183 13.62 1.09 -1.87
C GLY A 183 13.86 2.56 -2.20
N HIS A 184 13.34 3.04 -3.33
CA HIS A 184 13.39 4.46 -3.68
C HIS A 184 12.72 5.37 -2.63
N GLN A 185 11.74 4.89 -1.86
CA GLN A 185 11.11 5.67 -0.77
C GLN A 185 12.07 5.91 0.42
N PHE A 186 13.15 5.13 0.50
CA PHE A 186 14.08 5.12 1.62
C PHE A 186 15.49 5.59 1.24
N GLN A 187 15.68 6.04 0.00
CA GLN A 187 16.90 6.72 -0.42
C GLN A 187 16.97 8.15 0.15
N ASP A 188 18.17 8.58 0.52
CA ASP A 188 18.43 9.95 0.97
C ASP A 188 19.53 10.59 0.11
N GLU A 189 19.29 11.82 -0.33
CA GLU A 189 20.24 12.59 -1.14
C GLU A 189 21.57 12.86 -0.40
N ASP A 190 21.59 12.82 0.94
CA ASP A 190 22.79 13.03 1.74
C ASP A 190 23.87 11.95 1.51
N TRP A 191 23.49 10.74 1.09
CA TRP A 191 24.41 9.63 0.86
C TRP A 191 24.27 8.95 -0.51
N VAL A 192 23.25 9.29 -1.30
CA VAL A 192 23.16 8.88 -2.70
C VAL A 192 24.08 9.75 -3.55
N VAL A 193 25.04 9.12 -4.24
CA VAL A 193 25.91 9.84 -5.19
C VAL A 193 25.08 10.29 -6.39
N HIS A 194 25.30 11.52 -6.84
CA HIS A 194 24.62 12.10 -8.00
C HIS A 194 24.63 11.15 -9.22
N ASP A 195 23.49 11.03 -9.92
CA ASP A 195 23.24 10.11 -11.05
C ASP A 195 23.41 8.61 -10.75
N THR A 196 23.37 8.21 -9.47
CA THR A 196 23.45 6.78 -9.08
C THR A 196 22.21 6.25 -8.38
N SER A 197 21.08 7.00 -8.36
CA SER A 197 19.84 6.58 -7.66
C SER A 197 19.39 5.17 -8.07
N GLU A 198 19.34 4.88 -9.36
CA GLU A 198 18.95 3.58 -9.95
C GLU A 198 19.92 2.43 -9.67
N ALA A 199 21.18 2.76 -9.37
CA ALA A 199 22.18 1.76 -8.98
C ALA A 199 22.17 1.55 -7.46
N ASN A 200 22.04 2.62 -6.69
CA ASN A 200 22.04 2.63 -5.25
C ASN A 200 20.80 1.94 -4.66
N VAL A 201 19.63 2.15 -5.26
CA VAL A 201 18.37 1.57 -4.78
C VAL A 201 18.41 0.03 -4.76
N ASN A 202 19.22 -0.58 -5.64
CA ASN A 202 19.40 -2.04 -5.68
C ASN A 202 20.03 -2.60 -4.39
N LEU A 203 20.64 -1.78 -3.54
CA LEU A 203 21.06 -2.23 -2.22
C LEU A 203 19.87 -2.63 -1.34
N PHE A 204 18.74 -1.92 -1.44
CA PHE A 204 17.50 -2.26 -0.75
C PHE A 204 16.94 -3.57 -1.29
N SER A 205 16.77 -3.67 -2.61
CA SER A 205 16.30 -4.89 -3.29
C SER A 205 17.14 -6.11 -2.92
N LEU A 206 18.47 -5.98 -2.94
CA LEU A 206 19.39 -7.05 -2.59
C LEU A 206 19.25 -7.49 -1.13
N VAL A 207 19.18 -6.55 -0.19
CA VAL A 207 19.02 -6.87 1.24
C VAL A 207 17.70 -7.59 1.49
N VAL A 208 16.61 -7.16 0.86
CA VAL A 208 15.31 -7.82 0.97
C VAL A 208 15.36 -9.24 0.40
N ALA A 209 15.87 -9.40 -0.82
CA ALA A 209 16.00 -10.70 -1.48
C ALA A 209 16.86 -11.68 -0.64
N GLU A 210 18.00 -11.22 -0.13
CA GLU A 210 18.91 -12.04 0.69
C GLU A 210 18.27 -12.46 2.02
N LYS A 211 17.60 -11.52 2.71
CA LYS A 211 17.09 -11.77 4.06
C LYS A 211 15.73 -12.48 4.07
N LEU A 212 14.88 -12.24 3.09
CA LEU A 212 13.50 -12.73 3.09
C LEU A 212 13.20 -13.76 1.99
N CYS A 213 13.89 -13.71 0.85
CA CYS A 213 13.70 -14.68 -0.24
C CYS A 213 14.76 -15.80 -0.26
N GLY A 214 15.87 -15.66 0.50
CA GLY A 214 16.92 -16.67 0.59
C GLY A 214 17.87 -16.70 -0.61
N GLU A 215 17.97 -15.59 -1.34
CA GLU A 215 18.79 -15.46 -2.55
C GLU A 215 20.08 -14.67 -2.27
N ALA A 216 21.23 -15.27 -2.53
CA ALA A 216 22.54 -14.64 -2.39
C ALA A 216 23.44 -14.96 -3.59
#